data_AF-A0A2D8Y5Q6-F1
#
_entry.id   AF-A0A2D8Y5Q6-F1
#
_cell.length_a   1.000
_cell.length_b   1.000
_cell.length_c   1.000
_cell.angle_alpha   90.00
_cell.angle_beta   90.00
_cell.angle_gamma   90.00
#
_symmetry.space_group_name_H-M   'P 1'
#
loop_
_entity.id
_entity.type
_entity.pdbx_description
1 polymer ?
#
loop_
_entity_poly.entity_id
_entity_poly.type
_entity_poly.pdbx_seq_one_letter_code
_entity_poly.pdbx_strand_id
1 'polypeptide(L)'
;MSVKDLKNLPKIELHLHLDCCLSFDVVKKINPEIDIQTFNKNFKASSSCSSVKEYIKCAEFAVDLMQDENSIKLVVEDLFKQLKAENVIYVEIRFAPLLHCRNKLSASDVVEIINNVSKKCSEKYGIHYGLILCTLRHFDEMQSMETVRLVEKFKNSGVFALDIAADEAGHSLDNHI
;
A
#
# COMPACT_ATOMS: atom_id res chain seq x y z
N MET A 1 26.47 11.81 11.95
CA MET A 1 25.11 12.28 11.65
C MET A 1 24.18 11.66 12.68
N SER A 2 23.48 12.46 13.46
CA SER A 2 22.55 11.99 14.49
C SER A 2 21.23 11.51 13.86
N VAL A 3 20.42 10.75 14.61
CA VAL A 3 19.05 10.38 14.18
C VAL A 3 18.21 11.63 13.90
N LYS A 4 18.43 12.71 14.66
CA LYS A 4 17.75 14.00 14.45
C LYS A 4 18.15 14.64 13.13
N ASP A 5 19.41 14.49 12.72
CA ASP A 5 19.90 14.99 11.43
C ASP A 5 19.28 14.20 10.27
N LEU A 6 19.15 12.88 10.40
CA LEU A 6 18.51 12.01 9.41
C LEU A 6 17.02 12.33 9.18
N LYS A 7 16.28 12.63 10.26
CA LYS A 7 14.85 12.99 10.16
C LYS A 7 14.63 14.28 9.37
N ASN A 8 15.55 15.24 9.48
CA ASN A 8 15.42 16.54 8.81
C ASN A 8 15.86 16.54 7.33
N LEU A 9 16.46 15.46 6.83
CA LEU A 9 16.82 15.36 5.42
C LEU A 9 15.56 15.22 4.55
N PRO A 10 15.43 15.96 3.44
CA PRO A 10 14.37 15.71 2.48
C PRO A 10 14.58 14.33 1.85
N LYS A 11 13.53 13.51 1.82
CA LYS A 11 13.61 12.12 1.35
C LYS A 11 12.63 11.84 0.22
N ILE A 12 13.02 10.94 -0.66
CA ILE A 12 12.21 10.41 -1.75
C ILE A 12 12.00 8.93 -1.45
N GLU A 13 10.74 8.50 -1.39
CA GLU A 13 10.36 7.11 -1.18
C GLU A 13 9.82 6.54 -2.50
N LEU A 14 10.46 5.52 -3.04
CA LEU A 14 10.14 4.95 -4.37
C LEU A 14 9.58 3.52 -4.30
N HIS A 15 9.57 2.92 -3.10
CA HIS A 15 9.15 1.55 -2.91
C HIS A 15 8.38 1.38 -1.60
N LEU A 16 7.12 1.81 -1.63
CA LEU A 16 6.25 1.71 -0.45
C LEU A 16 4.93 1.00 -0.77
N HIS A 17 4.76 -0.20 -0.22
CA HIS A 17 3.52 -0.96 -0.28
C HIS A 17 2.52 -0.42 0.76
N LEU A 18 1.38 0.09 0.30
CA LEU A 18 0.35 0.67 1.18
C LEU A 18 -0.08 -0.31 2.29
N ASP A 19 -0.28 -1.58 1.91
CA ASP A 19 -0.70 -2.68 2.78
C ASP A 19 0.35 -3.10 3.82
N CYS A 20 1.55 -2.52 3.78
CA CYS A 20 2.63 -2.78 4.74
C CYS A 20 2.89 -1.58 5.67
N CYS A 21 2.10 -0.51 5.57
CA CYS A 21 2.39 0.76 6.24
C CYS A 21 1.33 1.19 7.26
N LEU A 22 0.40 0.31 7.64
CA LEU A 22 -0.61 0.64 8.64
C LEU A 22 0.03 0.82 10.02
N SER A 23 -0.12 2.02 10.60
CA SER A 23 0.27 2.25 11.98
C SER A 23 -0.69 1.57 12.97
N PHE A 24 -0.25 1.41 14.23
CA PHE A 24 -1.14 0.93 15.28
C PHE A 24 -2.35 1.86 15.46
N ASP A 25 -2.16 3.17 15.36
CA ASP A 25 -3.22 4.16 15.53
C ASP A 25 -4.35 3.97 14.51
N VAL A 26 -4.00 3.76 13.24
CA VAL A 26 -5.02 3.53 12.19
C VAL A 26 -5.68 2.16 12.31
N VAL A 27 -4.91 1.12 12.65
CA VAL A 27 -5.47 -0.22 12.91
C VAL A 27 -6.46 -0.16 14.06
N LYS A 28 -6.11 0.52 15.17
CA LYS A 28 -7.00 0.68 16.33
C LYS A 28 -8.25 1.49 15.99
N LYS A 29 -8.12 2.48 15.10
CA LYS A 29 -9.25 3.31 14.63
C LYS A 29 -10.22 2.52 13.76
N ILE A 30 -9.72 1.63 12.90
CA ILE A 30 -10.54 0.79 12.02
C ILE A 30 -11.17 -0.37 12.81
N ASN A 31 -10.36 -1.04 13.65
CA ASN A 31 -10.81 -2.15 14.48
C ASN A 31 -10.39 -1.93 15.95
N PRO A 32 -11.29 -1.36 16.78
CA PRO A 32 -11.03 -1.09 18.20
C PRO A 32 -10.72 -2.34 19.04
N GLU A 33 -11.01 -3.55 18.57
CA GLU A 33 -10.71 -4.79 19.31
C GLU A 33 -9.23 -5.19 19.22
N ILE A 34 -8.51 -4.70 18.20
CA ILE A 34 -7.07 -5.01 18.04
C ILE A 34 -6.29 -4.20 19.07
N ASP A 35 -5.63 -4.87 20.02
CA ASP A 35 -4.71 -4.23 20.96
C ASP A 35 -3.27 -4.23 20.43
N ILE A 36 -2.36 -3.57 21.16
CA ILE A 36 -0.96 -3.44 20.72
C ILE A 36 -0.24 -4.79 20.65
N GLN A 37 -0.64 -5.75 21.47
CA GLN A 37 -0.06 -7.10 21.47
C GLN A 37 -0.46 -7.84 20.19
N THR A 38 -1.74 -7.83 19.84
CA THR A 38 -2.29 -8.40 18.61
C THR A 38 -1.71 -7.70 17.38
N PHE A 39 -1.59 -6.37 17.41
CA PHE A 39 -0.96 -5.61 16.34
C PHE A 39 0.49 -6.06 16.11
N ASN A 40 1.31 -6.09 17.17
CA ASN A 40 2.71 -6.51 17.06
C ASN A 40 2.87 -7.96 16.60
N LYS A 41 1.91 -8.84 16.93
CA LYS A 41 1.93 -10.24 16.52
C LYS A 41 1.56 -10.43 15.05
N ASN A 42 0.54 -9.70 14.57
CA ASN A 42 -0.09 -9.98 13.28
C ASN A 42 0.42 -9.05 12.17
N PHE A 43 0.72 -7.79 12.47
CA PHE A 43 1.07 -6.77 11.48
C PHE A 43 2.58 -6.51 11.38
N LYS A 44 3.39 -7.09 12.26
CA LYS A 44 4.85 -6.98 12.22
C LYS A 44 5.48 -8.35 12.00
N ALA A 45 6.38 -8.41 11.04
CA ALA A 45 7.19 -9.59 10.85
C ALA A 45 8.07 -9.84 12.08
N SER A 46 8.20 -11.11 12.46
CA SER A 46 9.10 -11.51 13.54
C SER A 46 10.56 -11.23 13.17
N SER A 47 11.43 -11.03 14.16
CA SER A 47 12.88 -10.91 13.91
C SER A 47 13.49 -12.20 13.34
N SER A 48 12.80 -13.32 13.47
CA SER A 48 13.14 -14.62 12.90
C SER A 48 12.53 -14.87 11.51
N CYS A 49 11.85 -13.88 10.91
CA CYS A 49 11.24 -14.01 9.60
C CYS A 49 12.28 -14.43 8.56
N SER A 50 12.06 -15.59 7.95
CA SER A 50 13.07 -16.28 7.16
C SER A 50 12.79 -16.29 5.66
N SER A 51 11.61 -15.80 5.25
CA SER A 51 11.19 -15.76 3.85
C SER A 51 10.20 -14.65 3.55
N VAL A 52 10.16 -14.21 2.29
CA VAL A 52 9.16 -13.26 1.78
C VAL A 52 7.74 -13.79 1.99
N LYS A 53 7.52 -15.09 1.79
CA LYS A 53 6.23 -15.74 2.02
C LYS A 53 5.75 -15.61 3.48
N GLU A 54 6.66 -15.70 4.44
CA GLU A 54 6.32 -15.50 5.86
C GLU A 54 5.99 -14.04 6.14
N TYR A 55 6.75 -13.10 5.56
CA TYR A 55 6.50 -11.66 5.67
C TYR A 55 5.14 -11.25 5.09
N ILE A 56 4.76 -11.79 3.93
CA ILE A 56 3.49 -11.46 3.24
C ILE A 56 2.27 -11.76 4.12
N LYS A 57 2.34 -12.75 5.02
CA LYS A 57 1.24 -13.03 5.96
C LYS A 57 0.88 -11.83 6.83
N CYS A 58 1.84 -10.95 7.13
CA CYS A 58 1.55 -9.72 7.87
C CYS A 58 0.70 -8.73 7.03
N ALA A 59 0.93 -8.69 5.72
CA ALA A 59 0.15 -7.86 4.81
C ALA A 59 -1.29 -8.36 4.65
N GLU A 60 -1.54 -9.67 4.77
CA GLU A 60 -2.91 -10.22 4.71
C GLU A 60 -3.83 -9.59 5.77
N PHE A 61 -3.33 -9.38 7.00
CA PHE A 61 -4.10 -8.71 8.05
C PHE A 61 -4.40 -7.24 7.75
N ALA A 62 -3.50 -6.54 7.05
CA ALA A 62 -3.75 -5.17 6.60
C ALA A 62 -4.79 -5.13 5.49
N VAL A 63 -4.66 -6.04 4.52
CA VAL A 63 -5.63 -6.20 3.43
C VAL A 63 -7.03 -6.49 3.98
N ASP A 64 -7.15 -7.33 5.02
CA ASP A 64 -8.42 -7.59 5.72
C ASP A 64 -9.11 -6.33 6.27
N LEU A 65 -8.34 -5.35 6.73
CA LEU A 65 -8.88 -4.08 7.22
C LEU A 65 -9.23 -3.10 6.10
N MET A 66 -8.75 -3.32 4.88
CA MET A 66 -8.89 -2.39 3.75
C MET A 66 -9.92 -2.87 2.72
N GLN A 67 -11.09 -3.31 3.17
CA GLN A 67 -12.15 -3.85 2.30
C GLN A 67 -13.36 -2.92 2.15
N ASP A 68 -13.26 -1.68 2.63
CA ASP A 68 -14.26 -0.62 2.46
C ASP A 68 -13.61 0.74 2.27
N GLU A 69 -14.38 1.68 1.71
CA GLU A 69 -13.90 3.02 1.35
C GLU A 69 -13.39 3.81 2.56
N ASN A 70 -14.06 3.73 3.70
CA ASN A 70 -13.67 4.50 4.89
C ASN A 70 -12.35 4.01 5.44
N SER A 71 -12.16 2.69 5.53
CA SER A 71 -10.92 2.10 6.01
C SER A 71 -9.74 2.44 5.09
N ILE A 72 -9.92 2.34 3.76
CA ILE A 72 -8.89 2.74 2.78
C ILE A 72 -8.51 4.22 2.94
N LYS A 73 -9.50 5.12 3.07
CA LYS A 73 -9.26 6.56 3.31
C LYS A 73 -8.40 6.77 4.55
N LEU A 74 -8.75 6.13 5.66
CA LEU A 74 -8.02 6.24 6.92
C LEU A 74 -6.56 5.78 6.78
N VAL A 75 -6.32 4.67 6.08
CA VAL A 75 -4.95 4.15 5.86
C VAL A 75 -4.12 5.11 5.01
N VAL A 76 -4.66 5.67 3.93
CA VAL A 76 -3.93 6.64 3.10
C VAL A 76 -3.63 7.93 3.89
N GLU A 77 -4.60 8.45 4.64
CA GLU A 77 -4.38 9.63 5.49
C GLU A 77 -3.29 9.41 6.54
N ASP A 78 -3.30 8.23 7.18
CA ASP A 78 -2.30 7.84 8.15
C ASP A 78 -0.89 7.71 7.52
N LEU A 79 -0.79 7.09 6.34
CA LEU A 79 0.46 7.00 5.61
C LEU A 79 1.07 8.39 5.36
N PHE A 80 0.31 9.36 4.84
CA PHE A 80 0.84 10.70 4.60
C PHE A 80 1.27 11.43 5.89
N LYS A 81 0.59 11.18 7.01
CA LYS A 81 1.02 11.69 8.33
C LYS A 81 2.39 11.09 8.72
N GLN A 82 2.59 9.80 8.51
CA GLN A 82 3.87 9.12 8.76
C GLN A 82 4.98 9.67 7.85
N LEU A 83 4.73 9.79 6.55
CA LEU A 83 5.66 10.35 5.57
C LEU A 83 6.10 11.77 5.94
N LYS A 84 5.15 12.61 6.37
CA LYS A 84 5.46 13.97 6.82
C LYS A 84 6.35 13.98 8.06
N ALA A 85 6.09 13.10 9.03
CA ALA A 85 6.88 12.99 10.26
C ALA A 85 8.33 12.58 9.99
N GLU A 86 8.57 11.90 8.86
CA GLU A 86 9.90 11.52 8.38
C GLU A 86 10.42 12.47 7.29
N ASN A 87 9.83 13.64 7.05
CA ASN A 87 10.31 14.62 6.04
C ASN A 87 10.49 14.03 4.62
N VAL A 88 9.59 13.13 4.23
CA VAL A 88 9.47 12.68 2.84
C VAL A 88 8.82 13.81 2.02
N ILE A 89 9.42 14.13 0.87
CA ILE A 89 8.97 15.18 -0.05
C ILE A 89 8.35 14.63 -1.32
N TYR A 90 8.62 13.36 -1.64
CA TYR A 90 8.05 12.64 -2.77
C TYR A 90 7.85 11.16 -2.41
N VAL A 91 6.71 10.58 -2.79
CA VAL A 91 6.42 9.16 -2.58
C VAL A 91 5.81 8.50 -3.82
N GLU A 92 6.28 7.30 -4.17
CA GLU A 92 5.58 6.35 -5.04
C GLU A 92 4.90 5.28 -4.17
N ILE A 93 3.58 5.36 -4.08
CA ILE A 93 2.75 4.43 -3.32
C ILE A 93 2.32 3.30 -4.26
N ARG A 94 2.64 2.07 -3.89
CA ARG A 94 2.26 0.87 -4.62
C ARG A 94 1.22 0.05 -3.85
N PHE A 95 0.26 -0.51 -4.56
CA PHE A 95 -0.81 -1.36 -4.00
C PHE A 95 -1.42 -2.22 -5.10
N ALA A 96 -2.02 -3.35 -4.72
CA ALA A 96 -2.71 -4.26 -5.65
C ALA A 96 -4.24 -4.06 -5.55
N PRO A 97 -4.90 -3.36 -6.51
CA PRO A 97 -6.31 -3.01 -6.39
C PRO A 97 -7.23 -4.21 -6.19
N LEU A 98 -6.90 -5.34 -6.83
CA LEU A 98 -7.70 -6.57 -6.80
C LEU A 98 -7.77 -7.21 -5.39
N LEU A 99 -6.82 -6.91 -4.49
CA LEU A 99 -6.85 -7.42 -3.11
C LEU A 99 -7.97 -6.78 -2.26
N HIS A 100 -8.50 -5.62 -2.68
CA HIS A 100 -9.47 -4.84 -1.92
C HIS A 100 -10.91 -4.99 -2.43
N CYS A 101 -11.15 -6.03 -3.23
CA CYS A 101 -12.41 -6.27 -3.91
C CYS A 101 -13.28 -7.37 -3.26
N ARG A 102 -12.98 -7.82 -2.03
CA ARG A 102 -13.74 -8.93 -1.41
C ARG A 102 -15.14 -8.54 -0.95
N ASN A 103 -15.40 -7.24 -0.78
CA ASN A 103 -16.72 -6.70 -0.44
C ASN A 103 -17.39 -6.07 -1.66
N LYS A 104 -17.78 -4.79 -1.58
CA LYS A 104 -18.58 -4.10 -2.60
C LYS A 104 -17.75 -3.22 -3.54
N LEU A 105 -16.45 -3.08 -3.30
CA LEU A 105 -15.59 -2.23 -4.10
C LEU A 105 -15.13 -2.98 -5.36
N SER A 106 -15.20 -2.31 -6.51
CA SER A 106 -14.48 -2.72 -7.70
C SER A 106 -13.03 -2.26 -7.64
N ALA A 107 -12.16 -2.87 -8.44
CA ALA A 107 -10.75 -2.44 -8.53
C ALA A 107 -10.62 -0.98 -8.99
N SER A 108 -11.55 -0.50 -9.83
CA SER A 108 -11.62 0.92 -10.21
C SER A 108 -11.97 1.82 -9.03
N ASP A 109 -12.91 1.41 -8.18
CA ASP A 109 -13.28 2.20 -6.98
C ASP A 109 -12.08 2.33 -6.05
N VAL A 110 -11.34 1.22 -5.84
CA VAL A 110 -10.14 1.21 -4.99
C VAL A 110 -9.10 2.21 -5.49
N VAL A 111 -8.79 2.19 -6.79
CA VAL A 111 -7.83 3.14 -7.40
C VAL A 111 -8.31 4.57 -7.29
N GLU A 112 -9.59 4.83 -7.56
CA GLU A 112 -10.17 6.17 -7.49
C GLU A 112 -10.15 6.73 -6.05
N ILE A 113 -10.54 5.91 -5.06
CA ILE A 113 -10.51 6.29 -3.64
C ILE A 113 -9.09 6.65 -3.22
N ILE A 114 -8.11 5.77 -3.47
CA ILE A 114 -6.71 5.99 -3.08
C ILE A 114 -6.14 7.23 -3.77
N ASN A 115 -6.40 7.41 -5.06
CA ASN A 115 -5.93 8.59 -5.80
C ASN A 115 -6.55 9.89 -5.26
N ASN A 116 -7.86 9.91 -5.02
CA ASN A 116 -8.54 11.11 -4.52
C ASN A 116 -8.07 11.51 -3.13
N VAL A 117 -7.81 10.55 -2.24
CA VAL A 117 -7.28 10.83 -0.89
C VAL A 117 -5.82 11.24 -0.96
N SER A 118 -5.01 10.54 -1.75
CA SER A 118 -3.59 10.85 -1.94
C SER A 118 -3.39 12.27 -2.48
N LYS A 119 -4.23 12.70 -3.43
CA LYS A 119 -4.23 14.09 -3.92
C LYS A 119 -4.47 15.11 -2.81
N LYS A 120 -5.51 14.91 -2.00
CA LYS A 120 -5.85 15.82 -0.89
C LYS A 120 -4.74 15.84 0.16
N CYS A 121 -4.17 14.69 0.49
CA CYS A 121 -3.08 14.58 1.45
C CYS A 121 -1.78 15.20 0.90
N SER A 122 -1.49 15.03 -0.39
CA SER A 122 -0.37 15.66 -1.08
C SER A 122 -0.41 17.18 -0.94
N GLU A 123 -1.56 17.79 -1.26
CA GLU A 123 -1.80 19.23 -1.10
C GLU A 123 -1.67 19.68 0.35
N LYS A 124 -2.23 18.91 1.30
CA LYS A 124 -2.19 19.22 2.74
C LYS A 124 -0.79 19.17 3.35
N TYR A 125 0.01 18.17 2.99
CA TYR A 125 1.31 17.90 3.62
C TYR A 125 2.50 18.45 2.83
N GLY A 126 2.28 18.89 1.60
CA GLY A 126 3.32 19.34 0.67
C GLY A 126 4.24 18.21 0.23
N ILE A 127 3.67 17.02 -0.03
CA ILE A 127 4.40 15.81 -0.45
C ILE A 127 3.92 15.46 -1.85
N HIS A 128 4.79 15.46 -2.84
CA HIS A 128 4.45 14.98 -4.17
C HIS A 128 4.20 13.47 -4.15
N TYR A 129 3.25 12.98 -4.94
CA TYR A 129 2.90 11.57 -4.92
C TYR A 129 2.77 10.99 -6.32
N GLY A 130 2.93 9.68 -6.36
CA GLY A 130 2.67 8.84 -7.50
C GLY A 130 2.06 7.51 -7.09
N LEU A 131 1.21 6.96 -7.94
CA LEU A 131 0.58 5.67 -7.72
C LEU A 131 1.07 4.64 -8.74
N ILE A 132 1.41 3.47 -8.21
CA ILE A 132 1.84 2.32 -8.98
C ILE A 132 0.89 1.16 -8.67
N LEU A 133 0.27 0.59 -9.69
CA LEU A 133 -0.65 -0.53 -9.50
C LEU A 133 0.11 -1.85 -9.63
N CYS A 134 0.01 -2.71 -8.62
CA CYS A 134 0.68 -4.01 -8.62
C CYS A 134 -0.25 -5.09 -9.16
N THR A 135 0.24 -5.88 -10.12
CA THR A 135 -0.21 -7.27 -10.24
C THR A 135 0.63 -8.14 -9.32
N LEU A 136 0.09 -9.27 -8.87
CA LEU A 136 0.77 -10.16 -7.92
C LEU A 136 1.19 -11.44 -8.63
N ARG A 137 2.36 -11.97 -8.29
CA ARG A 137 2.95 -13.15 -8.96
C ARG A 137 2.03 -14.37 -9.01
N HIS A 138 1.14 -14.51 -8.03
CA HIS A 138 0.17 -15.62 -7.96
C HIS A 138 -1.15 -15.36 -8.70
N PHE A 139 -1.34 -14.18 -9.29
CA PHE A 139 -2.48 -13.88 -10.16
C PHE A 139 -2.36 -14.60 -11.51
N ASP A 140 -3.52 -14.86 -12.12
CA ASP A 140 -3.59 -15.34 -13.48
C ASP A 140 -3.39 -14.21 -14.51
N GLU A 141 -3.32 -14.58 -15.79
CA GLU A 141 -3.14 -13.64 -16.90
C GLU A 141 -4.28 -12.62 -16.99
N MET A 142 -5.53 -13.04 -16.73
CA MET A 142 -6.69 -12.16 -16.82
C MET A 142 -6.64 -11.07 -15.75
N GLN A 143 -6.31 -11.44 -14.51
CA GLN A 143 -6.14 -10.52 -13.39
C GLN A 143 -4.97 -9.55 -13.61
N SER A 144 -3.87 -10.04 -14.19
CA SER A 144 -2.70 -9.22 -14.52
C SER A 144 -3.04 -8.19 -15.60
N MET A 145 -3.72 -8.63 -16.66
CA MET A 145 -4.22 -7.74 -17.72
C MET A 145 -5.31 -6.77 -17.23
N GLU A 146 -6.12 -7.16 -16.25
CA GLU A 146 -7.05 -6.23 -15.59
C GLU A 146 -6.29 -5.08 -14.92
N THR A 147 -5.20 -5.37 -14.22
CA THR A 147 -4.35 -4.35 -13.58
C THR A 147 -3.74 -3.41 -14.62
N VAL A 148 -3.26 -3.94 -15.76
CA VAL A 148 -2.76 -3.13 -16.89
C VAL A 148 -3.83 -2.17 -17.40
N ARG A 149 -5.07 -2.65 -17.58
CA ARG A 149 -6.20 -1.81 -18.02
C ARG A 149 -6.55 -0.73 -17.00
N LEU A 150 -6.39 -0.99 -15.70
CA LEU A 150 -6.54 0.05 -14.67
C LEU A 150 -5.45 1.12 -14.81
N VAL A 151 -4.18 0.74 -15.00
CA VAL A 151 -3.10 1.70 -15.24
C VAL A 151 -3.42 2.59 -16.46
N GLU A 152 -3.86 1.98 -17.57
CA GLU A 152 -4.26 2.73 -18.76
C GLU A 152 -5.44 3.68 -18.50
N LYS A 153 -6.48 3.18 -17.82
CA LYS A 153 -7.69 3.96 -17.47
C LYS A 153 -7.34 5.20 -16.63
N PHE A 154 -6.37 5.08 -15.73
CA PHE A 154 -6.00 6.13 -14.77
C PHE A 154 -4.73 6.91 -15.17
N LYS A 155 -4.15 6.71 -16.36
CA LYS A 155 -2.87 7.30 -16.80
C LYS A 155 -2.77 8.84 -16.78
N ASN A 156 -3.90 9.54 -16.83
CA ASN A 156 -3.97 11.01 -16.77
C ASN A 156 -4.34 11.52 -15.36
N SER A 157 -4.17 10.68 -14.34
CA SER A 157 -4.42 10.99 -12.92
C SER A 157 -3.11 10.94 -12.13
N GLY A 158 -3.12 10.45 -10.89
CA GLY A 158 -1.91 10.18 -10.11
C GLY A 158 -1.25 8.82 -10.40
N VAL A 159 -1.85 7.97 -11.25
CA VAL A 159 -1.33 6.65 -11.61
C VAL A 159 -0.41 6.73 -12.82
N PHE A 160 0.80 6.18 -12.75
CA PHE A 160 1.75 6.24 -13.87
C PHE A 160 2.62 5.01 -14.09
N ALA A 161 2.52 3.96 -13.26
CA ALA A 161 3.26 2.72 -13.51
C ALA A 161 2.48 1.46 -13.11
N LEU A 162 2.96 0.35 -13.65
CA LEU A 162 2.62 -1.02 -13.26
C LEU A 162 3.81 -1.62 -12.51
N ASP A 163 3.54 -2.44 -11.50
CA ASP A 163 4.54 -3.22 -10.77
C ASP A 163 4.11 -4.69 -10.67
N ILE A 164 5.07 -5.58 -10.41
CA ILE A 164 4.85 -7.00 -10.15
C ILE A 164 5.43 -7.32 -8.76
N ALA A 165 4.59 -7.80 -7.84
CA ALA A 165 4.97 -8.06 -6.46
C ALA A 165 4.51 -9.45 -5.97
N ALA A 166 4.72 -9.75 -4.68
CA ALA A 166 4.48 -11.05 -4.01
C ALA A 166 5.61 -12.09 -4.15
N ASP A 167 5.33 -13.36 -3.79
CA ASP A 167 6.31 -14.44 -3.68
C ASP A 167 6.92 -14.82 -5.03
N GLU A 168 8.12 -14.29 -5.30
CA GLU A 168 8.85 -14.50 -6.54
C GLU A 168 9.31 -15.96 -6.73
N ALA A 169 9.81 -16.61 -5.67
CA ALA A 169 10.36 -17.96 -5.78
C ALA A 169 9.27 -19.01 -6.03
N GLY A 170 8.04 -18.74 -5.57
CA GLY A 170 6.91 -19.66 -5.69
C GLY A 170 6.17 -19.60 -7.04
N HIS A 171 6.39 -18.57 -7.85
CA HIS A 171 5.54 -18.27 -9.01
C HIS A 171 6.37 -17.73 -10.20
N SER A 172 6.20 -18.32 -11.39
CA SER A 172 6.86 -17.84 -12.63
C SER A 172 6.28 -16.50 -13.11
N LEU A 173 6.88 -15.93 -14.16
CA LEU A 173 6.41 -14.71 -14.82
C LEU A 173 5.41 -14.99 -15.96
N ASP A 174 5.09 -16.26 -16.25
CA ASP A 174 4.39 -16.64 -17.49
C ASP A 174 3.00 -15.98 -17.62
N ASN A 175 2.32 -15.71 -16.50
CA ASN A 175 1.02 -15.03 -16.49
C ASN A 175 1.13 -13.49 -16.63
N HIS A 176 2.34 -12.92 -16.75
CA HIS A 176 2.61 -11.48 -16.64
C HIS A 176 3.40 -10.90 -17.81
N ILE A 177 3.68 -11.69 -18.85
CA ILE A 177 4.51 -11.34 -20.02
C ILE A 177 3.75 -11.34 -21.33
#